data_AF-A0A946SWG2-F1
#
_entry.id   AF-A0A946SWG2-F1
#
_cell.length_a   1.000
_cell.length_b   1.000
_cell.length_c   1.000
_cell.angle_alpha   90.00
_cell.angle_beta   90.00
_cell.angle_gamma   90.00
#
_symmetry.space_group_name_H-M   'P 1'
#
loop_
_entity.id
_entity.type
_entity.pdbx_description
1 polymer ?
#
loop_
_entity_poly.entity_id
_entity_poly.type
_entity_poly.pdbx_seq_one_letter_code
_entity_poly.pdbx_strand_id
1 'polypeptide(L)' 'AIKVAEDLPNGESATVVIVVSDGGWKYLSTGTWTDDLDQAAAQADNIIYF' A
#
# COMPACT_ATOMS: atom_id res chain seq x y z
N ALA A 1 -2.59 -6.99 1.82
CA ALA A 1 -3.49 -7.80 2.67
C ALA A 1 -4.18 -8.91 1.88
N ILE A 2 -4.94 -8.59 0.81
CA ILE A 2 -5.66 -9.60 0.00
C ILE A 2 -4.73 -10.69 -0.53
N LYS A 3 -3.60 -10.32 -1.15
CA LYS A 3 -2.61 -11.28 -1.66
C LYS A 3 -2.07 -12.26 -0.61
N VAL A 4 -1.95 -11.82 0.64
CA VAL A 4 -1.50 -12.70 1.75
C VAL A 4 -2.65 -13.59 2.23
N ALA A 5 -3.90 -13.09 2.16
CA ALA A 5 -5.07 -13.87 2.56
C ALA A 5 -5.41 -14.98 1.54
N GLU A 6 -5.06 -14.81 0.26
CA GLU A 6 -5.25 -15.84 -0.78
C GLU A 6 -4.43 -17.11 -0.53
N ASP A 7 -3.32 -17.01 0.21
CA ASP A 7 -2.47 -18.15 0.56
C ASP A 7 -3.04 -18.98 1.75
N LEU A 8 -4.14 -18.53 2.37
CA LEU A 8 -4.72 -19.20 3.53
C LEU A 8 -5.49 -20.47 3.11
N PRO A 9 -5.29 -21.62 3.78
CA PRO A 9 -6.08 -22.80 3.52
C PRO A 9 -7.57 -22.58 3.75
N ASN A 10 -8.41 -23.26 2.96
CA ASN A 10 -9.85 -23.16 3.08
C ASN A 10 -10.34 -23.55 4.48
N GLY A 11 -11.14 -22.66 5.09
CA GLY A 11 -11.73 -22.87 6.42
C GLY A 11 -10.83 -22.46 7.59
N GLU A 12 -9.61 -22.01 7.31
CA GLU A 12 -8.73 -21.46 8.34
C GLU A 12 -8.91 -19.95 8.52
N SER A 13 -8.41 -19.41 9.63
CA SER A 13 -8.45 -17.99 9.94
C SER A 13 -7.08 -17.53 10.39
N ALA A 14 -6.68 -16.34 9.95
CA ALA A 14 -5.39 -15.75 10.31
C ALA A 14 -5.52 -14.24 10.50
N THR A 15 -4.59 -13.67 11.26
CA THR A 15 -4.43 -12.22 11.43
C THR A 15 -3.38 -11.73 10.45
N VAL A 16 -3.77 -10.88 9.49
CA VAL A 16 -2.81 -10.24 8.58
C VAL A 16 -2.21 -9.02 9.28
N VAL A 17 -0.91 -9.07 9.56
CA VAL A 17 -0.15 -7.96 10.13
C VAL A 17 0.61 -7.27 9.00
N ILE A 18 0.50 -5.94 8.94
CA ILE A 18 1.29 -5.11 8.02
C ILE A 18 2.18 -4.16 8.83
N VAL A 19 3.39 -3.94 8.33
CA VAL A 19 4.29 -2.91 8.86
C VAL A 19 4.08 -1.64 8.04
N VAL A 20 3.88 -0.53 8.73
CA VAL A 20 3.88 0.81 8.14
C VAL A 20 5.19 1.44 8.56
N SER A 21 6.20 1.46 7.69
CA SER A 21 7.58 1.75 8.10
C SER A 21 7.85 3.23 8.30
N ASP A 22 7.04 4.10 7.71
CA ASP A 22 7.12 5.54 7.91
C ASP A 22 5.77 6.27 7.83
N GLY A 23 5.82 7.60 7.90
CA GLY A 23 4.67 8.47 7.74
C GLY A 23 4.63 9.15 6.38
N GLY A 24 3.40 9.30 5.86
CA GLY A 24 3.12 9.91 4.55
C GLY A 24 3.66 11.34 4.36
N TRP A 25 3.97 12.07 5.44
CA TRP A 25 4.51 13.44 5.36
C TRP A 25 5.79 13.55 4.52
N LYS A 26 6.61 12.49 4.46
CA LYS A 26 7.85 12.46 3.67
C LYS A 26 7.58 12.54 2.16
N TYR A 27 6.39 12.16 1.73
CA TYR A 27 6.02 12.04 0.33
C TYR A 27 5.10 13.16 -0.15
N LEU A 28 4.79 14.16 0.68
CA LEU A 28 3.88 15.25 0.28
C LEU A 28 4.36 16.01 -0.97
N SER A 29 5.66 16.01 -1.26
CA SER A 29 6.23 16.63 -2.46
C SER A 29 6.15 15.76 -3.73
N THR A 30 5.62 14.54 -3.67
CA THR A 30 5.56 13.61 -4.81
C THR A 30 4.25 13.69 -5.60
N GLY A 31 3.33 14.59 -5.23
CA GLY A 31 2.03 14.73 -5.88
C GLY A 31 0.97 13.69 -5.46
N THR A 32 1.32 12.71 -4.63
CA THR A 32 0.44 11.59 -4.23
C THR A 32 -0.83 12.02 -3.45
N TRP A 33 -0.89 13.25 -2.95
CA TRP A 33 -2.06 13.82 -2.25
C TRP A 33 -2.74 14.97 -3.01
N THR A 34 -2.20 15.38 -4.16
CA THR A 34 -2.65 16.57 -4.88
C THR A 34 -3.00 16.32 -6.34
N ASP A 35 -2.37 15.32 -6.96
CA ASP A 35 -2.66 14.91 -8.33
C ASP A 35 -3.97 14.13 -8.40
N ASP A 36 -4.43 13.88 -9.63
CA ASP A 36 -5.57 12.99 -9.87
C ASP A 36 -5.32 11.60 -9.29
N LEU A 37 -6.38 10.94 -8.78
CA LEU A 37 -6.28 9.65 -8.11
C LEU A 37 -5.69 8.57 -9.01
N ASP A 38 -6.08 8.52 -10.29
CA ASP A 38 -5.58 7.51 -11.23
C ASP A 38 -4.10 7.73 -11.52
N GLN A 39 -3.67 9.00 -11.62
CA GLN A 39 -2.27 9.36 -11.77
C GLN A 39 -1.45 8.99 -10.53
N ALA A 40 -1.94 9.33 -9.33
CA ALA A 40 -1.27 9.01 -8.07
C ALA A 40 -1.14 7.49 -7.88
N ALA A 41 -2.18 6.72 -8.23
CA ALA A 41 -2.17 5.26 -8.19
C ALA A 41 -1.15 4.67 -9.17
N ALA A 42 -1.09 5.17 -10.41
CA ALA A 42 -0.10 4.71 -11.38
C ALA A 42 1.35 5.05 -10.99
N GLN A 43 1.56 6.16 -10.27
CA GLN A 43 2.89 6.50 -9.74
C GLN A 43 3.31 5.62 -8.55
N ALA A 44 2.36 5.00 -7.84
CA ALA A 44 2.67 4.12 -6.72
C ALA A 44 3.58 2.95 -7.12
N ASP A 45 3.49 2.50 -8.37
CA ASP A 45 4.33 1.42 -8.91
C ASP A 45 5.78 1.88 -9.21
N ASN A 46 6.04 3.18 -9.27
CA ASN A 46 7.33 3.75 -9.69
C ASN A 46 8.11 4.42 -8.55
N ILE A 47 7.45 4.69 -7.42
CA ILE A 47 8.05 5.34 -6.25
C ILE A 47 8.15 4.31 -5.11
N ILE A 48 9.29 4.30 -4.43
CA ILE A 48 9.48 3.43 -3.26
C ILE A 48 8.93 4.13 -2.01
N TYR A 49 7.76 3.69 -1.57
CA TYR A 49 7.20 3.97 -0.25
C TYR A 49 7.67 2.88 0.72
N PHE A 50 8.06 3.27 1.94
CA PHE A 50 8.59 2.34 2.94
C PHE A 50 7.63 2.17 4.11
#